data_AF-A0A8S1HAB3-F1
#
_entry.id   AF-A0A8S1HAB3-F1
#
_cell.length_a   1.000
_cell.length_b   1.000
_cell.length_c   1.000
_cell.angle_alpha   90.00
_cell.angle_beta   90.00
_cell.angle_gamma   90.00
#
_symmetry.space_group_name_H-M   'P 1'
#
loop_
_entity.id
_entity.type
_entity.pdbx_description
1 polymer ?
#
loop_
_entity_poly.entity_id
_entity_poly.type
_entity_poly.pdbx_seq_one_letter_code
_entity_poly.pdbx_strand_id
1 'polypeptide(L)'
;MAEDQLLNFSGDTPDDVIVLGETDPELLQLNDTLATTISTILNTTVLPTSSFEPLLPYTPNPFRIGFLAVKCLLIVLLCAISCTIRRDFLKFFAICILIPLFLEAAFDVFTEIQAGTGIFGVQKLEWAYHMVEQPVNSTISDYPKHAIDIYGAILQQYSTYQLYTGDPLFALASFIIADFVFWSLLFSTVVAFYYAHKSIVRPERIVFEPFILSFLKAQLIPVLFTAVDTLLALHQVPGWVYSGAMVVVRLGACLVAVAIATQLFASLFLFCRSVDELSVTSPYEQIRNAKMRLFLLLLFTVVVHLLSAPYIAWAGISLVRDVMWLLSFDTTSLPLRIAAEAFPLHLTLFLIRPLVFLVASLFFLNPFRRRFVRLFCPCCRRK
;
A
#
# COMPACT_ATOMS: atom_id res chain seq x y z
N MET A 1 -44.98 -2.85 53.35
CA MET A 1 -45.67 -4.00 53.97
C MET A 1 -47.16 -3.74 53.80
N ALA A 2 -47.80 -4.39 52.81
CA ALA A 2 -49.24 -4.41 52.47
C ALA A 2 -49.90 -3.04 52.18
N GLU A 3 -50.87 -2.83 51.29
CA GLU A 3 -51.86 -3.70 50.63
C GLU A 3 -52.49 -2.96 49.43
N ASP A 4 -52.96 -3.72 48.42
CA ASP A 4 -53.71 -3.26 47.23
C ASP A 4 -55.12 -2.76 47.58
N GLN A 5 -55.62 -1.72 46.89
CA GLN A 5 -57.06 -1.54 46.63
C GLN A 5 -57.33 -0.93 45.24
N LEU A 6 -58.03 -1.72 44.42
CA LEU A 6 -58.75 -1.36 43.19
C LEU A 6 -59.85 -0.34 43.46
N LEU A 7 -59.95 0.70 42.64
CA LEU A 7 -61.17 1.52 42.50
C LEU A 7 -61.51 1.74 41.03
N ASN A 8 -62.60 1.11 40.60
CA ASN A 8 -63.37 1.41 39.39
C ASN A 8 -63.96 2.83 39.48
N PHE A 9 -63.99 3.55 38.35
CA PHE A 9 -64.84 4.72 38.18
C PHE A 9 -65.56 4.66 36.83
N SER A 10 -66.89 4.62 36.88
CA SER A 10 -67.81 4.83 35.76
C SER A 10 -68.12 6.32 35.63
N GLY A 11 -68.32 6.82 34.40
CA GLY A 11 -68.85 8.16 34.17
C GLY A 11 -69.06 8.47 32.70
N ASP A 12 -70.33 8.45 32.31
CA ASP A 12 -71.01 8.72 31.03
C ASP A 12 -70.41 9.72 30.04
N THR A 13 -70.65 9.41 28.77
CA THR A 13 -70.51 10.24 27.55
C THR A 13 -71.56 11.36 27.47
N PRO A 14 -71.26 12.47 26.77
CA PRO A 14 -72.27 13.16 25.99
C PRO A 14 -71.95 13.09 24.49
N ASP A 15 -72.98 12.73 23.73
CA ASP A 15 -73.07 12.82 22.28
C ASP A 15 -72.93 14.28 21.83
N ASP A 16 -71.96 14.54 20.95
CA ASP A 16 -72.08 15.61 19.97
C ASP A 16 -71.99 14.98 18.58
N VAL A 17 -73.19 14.72 18.04
CA VAL A 17 -73.42 14.38 16.64
C VAL A 17 -73.05 15.59 15.79
N ILE A 18 -71.86 15.58 15.17
CA ILE A 18 -71.58 16.39 13.99
C ILE A 18 -71.82 15.51 12.77
N VAL A 19 -72.97 15.74 12.12
CA VAL A 19 -73.29 15.23 10.80
C VAL A 19 -72.32 15.88 9.80
N LEU A 20 -71.33 15.14 9.33
CA LEU A 20 -70.56 15.47 8.12
C LEU A 20 -71.16 14.68 6.96
N GLY A 21 -72.02 15.38 6.21
CA GLY A 21 -72.47 14.94 4.90
C GLY A 21 -71.32 14.97 3.89
N GLU A 22 -71.46 14.11 2.88
CA GLU A 22 -70.66 14.01 1.65
C GLU A 22 -69.16 13.72 1.84
N THR A 23 -68.85 12.44 1.75
CA THR A 23 -67.51 11.88 1.62
C THR A 23 -66.84 12.34 0.31
N ASP A 24 -65.95 13.33 0.41
CA ASP A 24 -64.98 13.62 -0.65
C ASP A 24 -63.98 12.43 -0.78
N PRO A 25 -63.85 11.82 -1.98
CA PRO A 25 -62.94 10.69 -2.19
C PRO A 25 -61.45 11.07 -2.10
N GLU A 26 -61.11 12.37 -2.13
CA GLU A 26 -59.73 12.86 -1.94
C GLU A 26 -59.29 12.85 -0.47
N LEU A 27 -60.21 12.94 0.49
CA LEU A 27 -59.88 12.95 1.93
C LEU A 27 -59.58 11.54 2.48
N LEU A 28 -60.16 10.51 1.88
CA LEU A 28 -59.86 9.11 2.17
C LEU A 28 -58.47 8.70 1.66
N GLN A 29 -58.06 9.17 0.48
CA GLN A 29 -56.71 8.92 -0.05
C GLN A 29 -55.62 9.66 0.74
N LEU A 30 -55.93 10.84 1.30
CA LEU A 30 -55.01 11.55 2.18
C LEU A 30 -54.78 10.82 3.51
N ASN A 31 -55.79 10.17 4.07
CA ASN A 31 -55.67 9.42 5.32
C ASN A 31 -54.89 8.10 5.15
N ASP A 32 -55.06 7.41 4.02
CA ASP A 32 -54.29 6.21 3.70
C ASP A 32 -52.82 6.52 3.37
N THR A 33 -52.55 7.66 2.72
CA THR A 33 -51.18 8.15 2.46
C THR A 33 -50.51 8.67 3.73
N LEU A 34 -51.27 9.28 4.65
CA LEU A 34 -50.77 9.71 5.96
C LEU A 34 -50.54 8.52 6.92
N ALA A 35 -51.41 7.51 6.92
CA ALA A 35 -51.24 6.29 7.70
C ALA A 35 -50.08 5.42 7.19
N THR A 36 -49.84 5.40 5.88
CA THR A 36 -48.67 4.74 5.27
C THR A 36 -47.38 5.53 5.51
N THR A 37 -47.41 6.88 5.50
CA THR A 37 -46.23 7.69 5.87
C THR A 37 -45.94 7.65 7.36
N ILE A 38 -46.95 7.63 8.24
CA ILE A 38 -46.75 7.48 9.69
C ILE A 38 -46.29 6.07 10.04
N SER A 39 -46.78 5.01 9.37
CA SER A 39 -46.24 3.65 9.58
C SER A 39 -44.84 3.45 8.99
N THR A 40 -44.48 4.13 7.89
CA THR A 40 -43.08 4.16 7.42
C THR A 40 -42.19 5.03 8.30
N ILE A 41 -42.69 6.12 8.88
CA ILE A 41 -41.94 6.92 9.87
C ILE A 41 -41.76 6.13 11.17
N LEU A 42 -42.78 5.43 11.68
CA LEU A 42 -42.64 4.56 12.86
C LEU A 42 -41.79 3.31 12.61
N ASN A 43 -41.75 2.76 11.38
CA ASN A 43 -40.83 1.68 11.01
C ASN A 43 -39.40 2.19 10.72
N THR A 44 -39.19 3.48 10.41
CA THR A 44 -37.86 4.08 10.25
C THR A 44 -37.33 4.71 11.54
N THR A 45 -38.19 4.99 12.51
CA THR A 45 -37.83 5.31 13.89
C THR A 45 -38.01 4.09 14.78
N VAL A 46 -37.36 2.98 14.42
CA VAL A 46 -36.96 2.00 15.42
C VAL A 46 -36.01 2.76 16.35
N LEU A 47 -36.49 3.10 17.56
CA LEU A 47 -35.61 3.36 18.69
C LEU A 47 -34.53 2.27 18.65
N PRO A 48 -33.23 2.58 18.79
CA PRO A 48 -32.25 1.54 18.98
C PRO A 48 -32.59 0.86 20.31
N THR A 49 -33.41 -0.18 20.26
CA THR A 49 -33.33 -1.26 21.23
C THR A 49 -31.88 -1.69 21.13
N SER A 50 -31.10 -1.34 22.14
CA SER A 50 -29.76 -1.84 22.37
C SER A 50 -29.83 -3.35 22.63
N SER A 51 -30.30 -4.12 21.66
CA SER A 51 -29.84 -5.47 21.48
C SER A 51 -28.38 -5.30 21.08
N PHE A 52 -27.48 -5.61 22.00
CA PHE A 52 -26.11 -5.93 21.62
C PHE A 52 -26.22 -6.97 20.50
N GLU A 53 -25.99 -6.56 19.25
CA GLU A 53 -25.64 -7.51 18.21
C GLU A 53 -24.51 -8.35 18.79
N PRO A 54 -24.58 -9.69 18.68
CA PRO A 54 -23.54 -10.53 19.25
C PRO A 54 -22.22 -10.10 18.62
N LEU A 55 -21.32 -9.54 19.44
CA LEU A 55 -19.93 -9.34 19.05
C LEU A 55 -19.47 -10.67 18.44
N LEU A 56 -19.27 -10.68 17.13
CA LEU A 56 -18.66 -11.83 16.47
C LEU A 56 -17.33 -12.10 17.19
N PRO A 57 -17.07 -13.34 17.61
CA PRO A 57 -15.92 -13.62 18.46
C PRO A 57 -14.63 -13.24 17.73
N TYR A 58 -13.98 -12.18 18.21
CA TYR A 58 -12.65 -11.82 17.76
C TYR A 58 -11.69 -12.98 18.05
N THR A 59 -11.05 -13.48 17.00
CA THR A 59 -9.99 -14.47 17.12
C THR A 59 -8.70 -13.84 16.59
N PRO A 60 -7.75 -13.48 17.48
CA PRO A 60 -6.53 -12.83 17.06
C PRO A 60 -5.72 -13.75 16.15
N ASN A 61 -5.16 -13.19 15.09
CA ASN A 61 -4.21 -13.91 14.25
C ASN A 61 -2.78 -13.71 14.81
N PRO A 62 -2.21 -14.71 15.52
CA PRO A 62 -0.92 -14.54 16.18
C PRO A 62 0.22 -14.30 15.19
N PHE A 63 0.11 -14.82 13.96
CA PHE A 63 1.10 -14.62 12.92
C PHE A 63 1.10 -13.18 12.42
N ARG A 64 -0.08 -12.59 12.22
CA ARG A 64 -0.23 -11.18 11.83
C ARG A 64 0.34 -10.26 12.92
N ILE A 65 -0.03 -10.49 14.19
CA ILE A 65 0.45 -9.69 15.32
C ILE A 65 1.98 -9.81 15.47
N GLY A 66 2.52 -11.03 15.37
CA GLY A 66 3.97 -11.26 15.40
C GLY A 66 4.70 -10.56 14.26
N PHE A 67 4.15 -10.64 13.04
CA PHE A 67 4.70 -9.96 11.86
C PHE A 67 4.69 -8.44 12.04
N LEU A 68 3.59 -7.87 12.52
CA LEU A 68 3.46 -6.44 12.80
C LEU A 68 4.45 -5.99 13.89
N ALA A 69 4.60 -6.75 14.97
CA ALA A 69 5.55 -6.45 16.04
C ALA A 69 7.01 -6.42 15.53
N VAL A 70 7.40 -7.41 14.71
CA VAL A 70 8.72 -7.44 14.08
C VAL A 70 8.91 -6.24 13.15
N LYS A 71 7.90 -5.92 12.33
CA LYS A 71 7.92 -4.76 11.43
C LYS A 71 8.14 -3.45 12.20
N CYS A 72 7.37 -3.22 13.25
CA CYS A 72 7.50 -2.04 14.12
C CYS A 72 8.89 -1.96 14.77
N LEU A 73 9.41 -3.07 15.31
CA LEU A 73 10.74 -3.11 15.92
C LEU A 73 11.83 -2.73 14.90
N LEU A 74 11.76 -3.27 13.68
CA LEU A 74 12.72 -2.96 12.62
C LEU A 74 12.65 -1.50 12.17
N ILE A 75 11.45 -0.90 12.08
CA ILE A 75 11.27 0.52 11.78
C ILE A 75 11.92 1.39 12.87
N VAL A 76 11.61 1.12 14.14
CA VAL A 76 12.19 1.85 15.28
C VAL A 76 13.72 1.72 15.30
N LEU A 77 14.23 0.52 15.06
CA LEU A 77 15.67 0.26 14.98
C LEU A 77 16.34 1.06 13.84
N LEU A 78 15.75 1.06 12.64
CA LEU A 78 16.26 1.83 11.51
C LEU A 78 16.19 3.34 11.75
N CYS A 79 15.11 3.85 12.35
CA CYS A 79 14.99 5.23 12.79
C CYS A 79 16.11 5.60 13.77
N ALA A 80 16.32 4.79 14.82
CA ALA A 80 17.35 5.01 15.83
C ALA A 80 18.76 4.99 15.21
N ILE A 81 19.04 4.02 14.33
CA ILE A 81 20.32 3.95 13.60
C ILE A 81 20.48 5.19 12.70
N SER A 82 19.43 5.60 11.99
CA SER A 82 19.44 6.76 11.10
C SER A 82 19.86 8.04 11.83
N CYS A 83 19.39 8.25 13.06
CA CYS A 83 19.80 9.38 13.91
C CYS A 83 21.32 9.41 14.18
N THR A 84 21.98 8.26 14.21
CA THR A 84 23.45 8.16 14.44
C THR A 84 24.29 8.32 13.17
N ILE A 85 23.68 8.21 11.99
CA ILE A 85 24.37 8.32 10.70
C ILE A 85 24.51 9.81 10.36
N ARG A 86 25.74 10.24 10.03
CA ARG A 86 26.02 11.60 9.53
C ARG A 86 25.44 11.79 8.12
N ARG A 87 25.75 12.90 7.44
CA ARG A 87 25.29 13.19 6.08
C ARG A 87 25.75 12.09 5.10
N ASP A 88 24.83 11.25 4.63
CA ASP A 88 25.06 10.17 3.66
C ASP A 88 23.82 10.03 2.75
N PHE A 89 24.01 9.89 1.44
CA PHE A 89 22.89 9.81 0.50
C PHE A 89 22.04 8.54 0.71
N LEU A 90 22.64 7.42 1.15
CA LEU A 90 21.89 6.18 1.43
C LEU A 90 21.02 6.31 2.68
N LYS A 91 21.39 7.20 3.62
CA LYS A 91 20.54 7.55 4.75
C LYS A 91 19.27 8.25 4.26
N PHE A 92 19.41 9.25 3.39
CA PHE A 92 18.26 10.00 2.87
C PHE A 92 17.37 9.14 1.98
N PHE A 93 17.97 8.31 1.12
CA PHE A 93 17.25 7.26 0.38
C PHE A 93 16.36 6.42 1.30
N ALA A 94 16.95 5.86 2.37
CA ALA A 94 16.20 5.02 3.29
C ALA A 94 15.13 5.78 4.07
N ILE A 95 15.41 7.01 4.53
CA ILE A 95 14.42 7.84 5.26
C ILE A 95 13.19 8.13 4.39
N CYS A 96 13.38 8.47 3.10
CA CYS A 96 12.25 8.76 2.21
C CYS A 96 11.28 7.58 2.09
N ILE A 97 11.78 6.34 2.17
CA ILE A 97 10.93 5.13 2.17
C ILE A 97 10.45 4.78 3.59
N LEU A 98 11.22 5.10 4.63
CA LEU A 98 10.86 4.81 6.01
C LEU A 98 9.65 5.62 6.50
N ILE A 99 9.45 6.85 5.98
CA ILE A 99 8.30 7.69 6.32
C ILE A 99 6.98 7.00 5.96
N PRO A 100 6.72 6.58 4.71
CA PRO A 100 5.48 5.88 4.39
C PRO A 100 5.39 4.49 5.04
N LEU A 101 6.50 3.79 5.27
CA LEU A 101 6.50 2.53 6.04
C LEU A 101 6.06 2.72 7.50
N PHE A 102 6.38 3.86 8.11
CA PHE A 102 5.88 4.20 9.44
C PHE A 102 4.37 4.43 9.42
N LEU A 103 3.84 5.13 8.40
CA LEU A 103 2.40 5.31 8.22
C LEU A 103 1.69 3.96 8.01
N GLU A 104 2.28 3.07 7.22
CA GLU A 104 1.77 1.72 7.00
C GLU A 104 1.69 0.93 8.31
N ALA A 105 2.76 0.93 9.10
CA ALA A 105 2.77 0.24 10.38
C ALA A 105 1.76 0.83 11.38
N ALA A 106 1.61 2.16 11.40
CA ALA A 106 0.60 2.83 12.23
C ALA A 106 -0.83 2.44 11.79
N PHE A 107 -1.07 2.38 10.48
CA PHE A 107 -2.34 1.96 9.92
C PHE A 107 -2.64 0.49 10.23
N ASP A 108 -1.65 -0.40 10.12
CA ASP A 108 -1.83 -1.81 10.47
C ASP A 108 -2.16 -2.00 11.95
N VAL A 109 -1.51 -1.26 12.86
CA VAL A 109 -1.87 -1.26 14.30
C VAL A 109 -3.30 -0.78 14.49
N PHE A 110 -3.70 0.28 13.78
CA PHE A 110 -5.08 0.78 13.85
C PHE A 110 -6.10 -0.26 13.37
N THR A 111 -5.85 -0.92 12.22
CA THR A 111 -6.74 -1.97 11.71
C THR A 111 -6.79 -3.20 12.62
N GLU A 112 -5.69 -3.54 13.30
CA GLU A 112 -5.65 -4.60 14.31
C GLU A 112 -6.57 -4.27 15.50
N ILE A 113 -6.51 -3.03 16.00
CA ILE A 113 -7.38 -2.56 17.08
C ILE A 113 -8.85 -2.59 16.63
N GLN A 114 -9.12 -2.07 15.43
CA GLN A 114 -10.48 -2.05 14.88
C GLN A 114 -11.05 -3.44 14.63
N ALA A 115 -10.23 -4.41 14.23
CA ALA A 115 -10.65 -5.81 14.12
C ALA A 115 -11.02 -6.42 15.48
N GLY A 116 -10.33 -6.01 16.54
CA GLY A 116 -10.60 -6.43 17.92
C GLY A 116 -11.84 -5.79 18.54
N THR A 117 -12.24 -4.61 18.09
CA THR A 117 -13.39 -3.86 18.63
C THR A 117 -14.63 -3.85 17.72
N GLY A 118 -14.48 -4.21 16.44
CA GLY A 118 -15.52 -4.13 15.42
C GLY A 118 -16.33 -5.42 15.23
N ILE A 119 -17.43 -5.30 14.48
CA ILE A 119 -18.39 -6.39 14.18
C ILE A 119 -18.08 -7.03 12.81
N PHE A 120 -16.82 -6.98 12.35
CA PHE A 120 -16.46 -7.43 11.01
C PHE A 120 -16.28 -8.95 10.93
N GLY A 121 -16.15 -9.68 12.04
CA GLY A 121 -15.93 -11.13 12.02
C GLY A 121 -14.54 -11.53 11.49
N VAL A 122 -14.23 -12.84 11.60
CA VAL A 122 -12.92 -13.40 11.28
C VAL A 122 -13.07 -14.63 10.39
N GLN A 123 -12.13 -14.83 9.46
CA GLN A 123 -12.02 -16.04 8.63
C GLN A 123 -10.84 -16.91 9.07
N LYS A 124 -10.88 -18.22 8.77
CA LYS A 124 -9.72 -19.10 8.98
C LYS A 124 -8.56 -18.66 8.07
N LEU A 125 -7.35 -18.66 8.64
CA LEU A 125 -6.14 -18.34 7.88
C LEU A 125 -5.86 -19.43 6.85
N GLU A 126 -5.77 -19.04 5.58
CA GLU A 126 -5.39 -19.92 4.47
C GLU A 126 -4.05 -19.48 3.90
N TRP A 127 -3.03 -20.31 4.10
CA TRP A 127 -1.66 -20.06 3.64
C TRP A 127 -1.46 -20.24 2.13
N ALA A 128 -2.43 -20.84 1.44
CA ALA A 128 -2.36 -21.04 0.00
C ALA A 128 -2.29 -19.68 -0.72
N TYR A 129 -1.69 -19.67 -1.92
CA TYR A 129 -1.73 -18.49 -2.77
C TYR A 129 -3.18 -18.18 -3.14
N HIS A 130 -3.63 -16.94 -2.91
CA HIS A 130 -4.94 -16.50 -3.34
C HIS A 130 -4.95 -16.32 -4.86
N MET A 131 -5.51 -17.30 -5.57
CA MET A 131 -5.89 -17.13 -6.98
C MET A 131 -7.13 -16.26 -7.02
N VAL A 132 -6.93 -14.96 -7.23
CA VAL A 132 -8.01 -14.00 -7.43
C VAL A 132 -8.76 -14.38 -8.71
N GLU A 133 -10.07 -14.62 -8.60
CA GLU A 133 -10.92 -14.87 -9.77
C GLU A 133 -10.91 -13.67 -10.72
N GLN A 134 -10.81 -13.93 -12.01
CA GLN A 134 -10.77 -12.86 -13.00
C GLN A 134 -12.11 -12.12 -13.01
N PRO A 135 -12.12 -10.77 -12.97
CA PRO A 135 -13.37 -10.04 -13.07
C PRO A 135 -14.08 -10.39 -14.38
N VAL A 136 -15.37 -10.70 -14.30
CA VAL A 136 -16.17 -11.14 -15.46
C VAL A 136 -16.13 -10.07 -16.56
N ASN A 137 -15.86 -10.48 -17.80
CA ASN A 137 -15.74 -9.61 -18.97
C ASN A 137 -14.61 -8.56 -18.92
N SER A 138 -13.63 -8.71 -18.02
CA SER A 138 -12.46 -7.82 -17.98
C SER A 138 -11.30 -8.37 -18.81
N THR A 139 -10.50 -7.48 -19.40
CA THR A 139 -9.22 -7.88 -19.99
C THR A 139 -8.09 -7.61 -19.00
N ILE A 140 -6.91 -8.21 -19.21
CA ILE A 140 -5.72 -7.96 -18.37
C ILE A 140 -5.37 -6.47 -18.27
N SER A 141 -5.69 -5.70 -19.32
CA SER A 141 -5.47 -4.26 -19.34
C SER A 141 -6.40 -3.50 -18.38
N ASP A 142 -7.50 -4.11 -17.91
CA ASP A 142 -8.51 -3.52 -17.02
C ASP A 142 -8.30 -3.83 -15.53
N TYR A 143 -7.37 -4.73 -15.19
CA TYR A 143 -7.10 -5.14 -13.80
C TYR A 143 -6.87 -3.97 -12.81
N PRO A 144 -6.19 -2.88 -13.20
CA PRO A 144 -6.03 -1.71 -12.34
C PRO A 144 -7.35 -1.07 -11.89
N LYS A 145 -8.44 -1.21 -12.66
CA LYS A 145 -9.77 -0.71 -12.26
C LYS A 145 -10.30 -1.41 -11.03
N HIS A 146 -9.91 -2.66 -10.83
CA HIS A 146 -10.34 -3.50 -9.70
C HIS A 146 -9.24 -3.65 -8.65
N ALA A 147 -8.18 -2.85 -8.70
CA ALA A 147 -7.00 -3.03 -7.85
C ALA A 147 -7.34 -2.99 -6.36
N ILE A 148 -8.25 -2.09 -5.94
CA ILE A 148 -8.65 -1.93 -4.54
C ILE A 148 -9.45 -3.16 -4.07
N ASP A 149 -10.41 -3.64 -4.87
CA ASP A 149 -11.21 -4.82 -4.55
C ASP A 149 -10.35 -6.08 -4.46
N ILE A 150 -9.46 -6.26 -5.44
CA ILE A 150 -8.50 -7.36 -5.49
C ILE A 150 -7.59 -7.30 -4.27
N TYR A 151 -7.06 -6.13 -3.92
CA TYR A 151 -6.19 -5.97 -2.76
C TYR A 151 -6.92 -6.17 -1.43
N GLY A 152 -8.18 -5.73 -1.33
CA GLY A 152 -9.04 -5.98 -0.18
C GLY A 152 -9.28 -7.47 0.08
N ALA A 153 -9.51 -8.26 -0.98
CA ALA A 153 -9.64 -9.71 -0.88
C ALA A 153 -8.33 -10.39 -0.44
N ILE A 154 -7.19 -9.96 -1.01
CA ILE A 154 -5.85 -10.42 -0.60
C ILE A 154 -5.60 -10.12 0.88
N LEU A 155 -5.91 -8.90 1.32
CA LEU A 155 -5.79 -8.49 2.71
C LEU A 155 -6.69 -9.32 3.62
N GLN A 156 -7.96 -9.54 3.25
CA GLN A 156 -8.86 -10.39 4.04
C GLN A 156 -8.27 -11.80 4.22
N GLN A 157 -7.76 -12.43 3.16
CA GLN A 157 -7.22 -13.79 3.26
C GLN A 157 -6.00 -13.88 4.18
N TYR A 158 -4.99 -13.03 3.97
CA TYR A 158 -3.72 -13.14 4.70
C TYR A 158 -3.79 -12.55 6.10
N SER A 159 -4.73 -11.65 6.33
CA SER A 159 -4.89 -10.96 7.59
C SER A 159 -6.04 -11.49 8.44
N THR A 160 -6.86 -12.38 7.86
CA THR A 160 -8.07 -13.03 8.42
C THR A 160 -9.23 -12.12 8.78
N TYR A 161 -9.10 -10.79 8.58
CA TYR A 161 -10.12 -9.83 8.99
C TYR A 161 -10.99 -9.43 7.81
N GLN A 162 -12.31 -9.54 7.97
CA GLN A 162 -13.25 -9.12 6.92
C GLN A 162 -13.39 -7.59 6.84
N LEU A 163 -12.72 -6.82 7.72
CA LEU A 163 -12.78 -5.36 7.69
C LEU A 163 -12.39 -4.76 6.34
N TYR A 164 -11.47 -5.41 5.61
CA TYR A 164 -10.96 -4.92 4.33
C TYR A 164 -11.94 -5.10 3.17
N THR A 165 -12.93 -5.98 3.31
CA THR A 165 -14.02 -6.16 2.34
C THR A 165 -15.35 -5.61 2.85
N GLY A 166 -15.50 -5.48 4.17
CA GLY A 166 -16.67 -4.88 4.82
C GLY A 166 -16.71 -3.35 4.72
N ASP A 167 -15.55 -2.67 4.75
CA ASP A 167 -15.47 -1.23 4.52
C ASP A 167 -14.32 -0.90 3.52
N PRO A 168 -14.65 -0.36 2.33
CA PRO A 168 -13.67 -0.12 1.27
C PRO A 168 -12.61 0.91 1.65
N LEU A 169 -12.86 1.77 2.65
CA LEU A 169 -11.89 2.76 3.11
C LEU A 169 -10.62 2.12 3.65
N PHE A 170 -10.73 0.94 4.29
CA PHE A 170 -9.56 0.26 4.84
C PHE A 170 -8.66 -0.32 3.75
N ALA A 171 -9.25 -0.98 2.75
CA ALA A 171 -8.51 -1.49 1.60
C ALA A 171 -7.89 -0.34 0.79
N LEU A 172 -8.64 0.76 0.60
CA LEU A 172 -8.16 1.96 -0.09
C LEU A 172 -6.96 2.59 0.61
N ALA A 173 -7.05 2.85 1.91
CA ALA A 173 -5.95 3.46 2.66
C ALA A 173 -4.70 2.58 2.66
N SER A 174 -4.86 1.27 2.84
CA SER A 174 -3.75 0.31 2.75
C SER A 174 -3.13 0.30 1.35
N PHE A 175 -3.96 0.30 0.29
CA PHE A 175 -3.52 0.34 -1.10
C PHE A 175 -2.67 1.59 -1.39
N ILE A 176 -3.15 2.78 -1.03
CA ILE A 176 -2.44 4.05 -1.27
C ILE A 176 -1.04 4.01 -0.63
N ILE A 177 -0.95 3.56 0.63
CA ILE A 177 0.32 3.53 1.34
C ILE A 177 1.28 2.51 0.70
N ALA A 178 0.80 1.31 0.43
CA ALA A 178 1.61 0.23 -0.14
C ALA A 178 2.09 0.55 -1.56
N ASP A 179 1.21 1.10 -2.39
CA ASP A 179 1.52 1.53 -3.75
C ASP A 179 2.51 2.70 -3.75
N PHE A 180 2.34 3.67 -2.85
CA PHE A 180 3.30 4.76 -2.68
C PHE A 180 4.69 4.24 -2.28
N VAL A 181 4.78 3.26 -1.38
CA VAL A 181 6.06 2.61 -1.04
C VAL A 181 6.68 1.94 -2.27
N PHE A 182 5.89 1.25 -3.09
CA PHE A 182 6.36 0.62 -4.32
C PHE A 182 6.98 1.64 -5.29
N TRP A 183 6.24 2.69 -5.66
CA TRP A 183 6.75 3.69 -6.58
C TRP A 183 7.93 4.47 -6.01
N SER A 184 7.86 4.82 -4.72
CA SER A 184 8.93 5.54 -4.03
C SER A 184 10.24 4.77 -4.08
N LEU A 185 10.17 3.45 -3.87
CA LEU A 185 11.32 2.57 -3.94
C LEU A 185 11.88 2.46 -5.35
N LEU A 186 11.01 2.31 -6.36
CA LEU A 186 11.39 2.21 -7.77
C LEU A 186 12.14 3.47 -8.24
N PHE A 187 11.54 4.65 -8.08
CA PHE A 187 12.13 5.91 -8.54
C PHE A 187 13.34 6.35 -7.71
N SER A 188 13.31 6.19 -6.39
CA SER A 188 14.44 6.62 -5.54
C SER A 188 15.69 5.77 -5.73
N THR A 189 15.54 4.53 -6.21
CA THR A 189 16.68 3.66 -6.52
C THR A 189 17.56 4.24 -7.62
N VAL A 190 16.96 4.84 -8.65
CA VAL A 190 17.69 5.49 -9.75
C VAL A 190 18.56 6.64 -9.23
N VAL A 191 18.02 7.43 -8.31
CA VAL A 191 18.74 8.54 -7.66
C VAL A 191 19.87 8.02 -6.75
N ALA A 192 19.62 6.92 -6.03
CA ALA A 192 20.64 6.28 -5.20
C ALA A 192 21.84 5.80 -6.03
N PHE A 193 21.60 5.19 -7.20
CA PHE A 193 22.67 4.80 -8.13
C PHE A 193 23.43 5.97 -8.71
N TYR A 194 22.74 7.06 -9.09
CA TYR A 194 23.41 8.27 -9.56
C TYR A 194 24.45 8.76 -8.54
N TYR A 195 24.08 8.85 -7.26
CA TYR A 195 25.01 9.25 -6.21
C TYR A 195 26.08 8.19 -5.91
N ALA A 196 25.74 6.89 -5.97
CA ALA A 196 26.71 5.82 -5.76
C ALA A 196 27.80 5.81 -6.85
N HIS A 197 27.42 5.92 -8.12
CA HIS A 197 28.35 6.00 -9.24
C HIS A 197 29.20 7.26 -9.14
N LYS A 198 28.58 8.41 -8.85
CA LYS A 198 29.28 9.68 -8.66
C LYS A 198 30.29 9.63 -7.51
N SER A 199 30.01 8.90 -6.44
CA SER A 199 30.92 8.73 -5.31
C SER A 199 32.22 7.99 -5.67
N ILE A 200 32.21 7.17 -6.72
CA ILE A 200 33.41 6.50 -7.25
C ILE A 200 34.16 7.43 -8.21
N VAL A 201 33.43 8.11 -9.09
CA VAL A 201 34.04 8.96 -10.13
C VAL A 201 34.60 10.26 -9.56
N ARG A 202 33.96 10.85 -8.54
CA ARG A 202 34.34 12.13 -7.92
C ARG A 202 34.13 12.06 -6.39
N PRO A 203 34.94 11.27 -5.65
CA PRO A 203 34.77 11.06 -4.21
C PRO A 203 34.82 12.37 -3.41
N GLU A 204 35.65 13.33 -3.83
CA GLU A 204 35.83 14.59 -3.08
C GLU A 204 34.61 15.51 -3.13
N ARG A 205 33.83 15.45 -4.22
CA ARG A 205 32.69 16.36 -4.42
C ARG A 205 31.41 15.88 -3.74
N ILE A 206 31.29 14.57 -3.49
CA ILE A 206 30.06 13.97 -2.99
C ILE A 206 29.64 14.58 -1.64
N VAL A 207 30.60 14.91 -0.77
CA VAL A 207 30.34 15.42 0.59
C VAL A 207 29.57 16.74 0.58
N PHE A 208 29.74 17.55 -0.45
CA PHE A 208 29.15 18.88 -0.56
C PHE A 208 27.78 18.87 -1.25
N GLU A 209 27.36 17.77 -1.87
CA GLU A 209 26.14 17.74 -2.68
C GLU A 209 24.85 17.71 -1.85
N PRO A 210 23.82 18.49 -2.24
CA PRO A 210 22.56 18.56 -1.52
C PRO A 210 21.68 17.34 -1.86
N PHE A 211 21.93 16.20 -1.19
CA PHE A 211 21.18 14.95 -1.43
C PHE A 211 19.68 15.07 -1.14
N ILE A 212 19.33 15.77 -0.06
CA ILE A 212 17.97 15.84 0.47
C ILE A 212 17.00 16.35 -0.61
N LEU A 213 17.37 17.45 -1.25
CA LEU A 213 16.51 18.09 -2.25
C LEU A 213 16.28 17.18 -3.46
N SER A 214 17.29 16.42 -3.87
CA SER A 214 17.16 15.48 -4.99
C SER A 214 16.21 14.34 -4.67
N PHE A 215 16.31 13.75 -3.47
CA PHE A 215 15.36 12.71 -3.05
C PHE A 215 13.95 13.25 -2.88
N LEU A 216 13.77 14.44 -2.27
CA LEU A 216 12.45 15.06 -2.15
C LEU A 216 11.82 15.36 -3.52
N LYS A 217 12.59 15.88 -4.48
CA LYS A 217 12.11 16.10 -5.85
C LYS A 217 11.73 14.78 -6.52
N ALA A 218 12.50 13.73 -6.30
CA ALA A 218 12.20 12.41 -6.85
C ALA A 218 10.90 11.81 -6.30
N GLN A 219 10.46 12.19 -5.09
CA GLN A 219 9.21 11.72 -4.48
C GLN A 219 7.94 12.31 -5.13
N LEU A 220 8.05 13.41 -5.88
CA LEU A 220 6.89 13.97 -6.61
C LEU A 220 6.32 13.00 -7.64
N ILE A 221 7.18 12.19 -8.28
CA ILE A 221 6.75 11.23 -9.30
C ILE A 221 5.99 10.05 -8.67
N PRO A 222 6.50 9.38 -7.62
CA PRO A 222 5.74 8.41 -6.85
C PRO A 222 4.37 8.90 -6.36
N VAL A 223 4.30 10.14 -5.82
CA VAL A 223 3.01 10.71 -5.40
C VAL A 223 2.04 10.80 -6.58
N LEU A 224 2.52 11.26 -7.74
CA LEU A 224 1.70 11.37 -8.95
C LEU A 224 1.23 10.00 -9.44
N PHE A 225 2.12 9.01 -9.49
CA PHE A 225 1.79 7.66 -9.97
C PHE A 225 0.79 6.97 -9.05
N THR A 226 0.98 7.04 -7.73
CA THR A 226 0.01 6.52 -6.77
C THR A 226 -1.33 7.23 -6.85
N ALA A 227 -1.33 8.55 -7.05
CA ALA A 227 -2.57 9.29 -7.24
C ALA A 227 -3.31 8.82 -8.50
N VAL A 228 -2.60 8.60 -9.61
CA VAL A 228 -3.19 8.08 -10.84
C VAL A 228 -3.75 6.67 -10.63
N ASP A 229 -2.97 5.74 -10.09
CA ASP A 229 -3.42 4.36 -9.86
C ASP A 229 -4.66 4.32 -8.94
N THR A 230 -4.66 5.14 -7.89
CA THR A 230 -5.79 5.25 -6.95
C THR A 230 -7.03 5.83 -7.62
N LEU A 231 -6.88 6.91 -8.41
CA LEU A 231 -8.01 7.54 -9.10
C LEU A 231 -8.62 6.62 -10.16
N LEU A 232 -7.79 5.87 -10.89
CA LEU A 232 -8.23 4.89 -11.89
C LEU A 232 -8.94 3.69 -11.27
N ALA A 233 -8.60 3.33 -10.03
CA ALA A 233 -9.28 2.26 -9.30
C ALA A 233 -10.59 2.73 -8.64
N LEU A 234 -10.69 4.01 -8.24
CA LEU A 234 -11.88 4.54 -7.56
C LEU A 234 -12.98 5.01 -8.51
N HIS A 235 -12.62 5.61 -9.63
CA HIS A 235 -13.58 6.31 -10.50
C HIS A 235 -13.72 5.61 -11.83
N GLN A 236 -14.96 5.59 -12.34
CA GLN A 236 -15.22 5.20 -13.72
C GLN A 236 -14.81 6.35 -14.65
N VAL A 237 -13.66 6.18 -15.30
CA VAL A 237 -13.08 7.18 -16.20
C VAL A 237 -13.37 6.79 -17.66
N PRO A 238 -13.61 7.74 -18.59
CA PRO A 238 -13.73 7.44 -20.01
C PRO A 238 -12.56 6.61 -20.54
N GLY A 239 -12.85 5.63 -21.41
CA GLY A 239 -11.86 4.64 -21.86
C GLY A 239 -10.58 5.22 -22.45
N TRP A 240 -10.68 6.34 -23.19
CA TRP A 240 -9.51 7.00 -23.78
C TRP A 240 -8.58 7.64 -22.72
N VAL A 241 -9.13 8.23 -21.66
CA VAL A 241 -8.34 8.76 -20.53
C VAL A 241 -7.68 7.60 -19.79
N TYR A 242 -8.43 6.53 -19.54
CA TYR A 242 -7.93 5.33 -18.87
C TYR A 242 -6.74 4.74 -19.64
N SER A 243 -6.90 4.48 -20.94
CA SER A 243 -5.82 3.96 -21.78
C SER A 243 -4.62 4.89 -21.82
N GLY A 244 -4.83 6.20 -21.95
CA GLY A 244 -3.74 7.18 -21.94
C GLY A 244 -2.95 7.17 -20.62
N ALA A 245 -3.65 7.22 -19.48
CA ALA A 245 -3.03 7.17 -18.16
C ALA A 245 -2.28 5.85 -17.94
N MET A 246 -2.89 4.71 -18.29
CA MET A 246 -2.26 3.40 -18.14
C MET A 246 -1.01 3.24 -19.01
N VAL A 247 -1.00 3.77 -20.23
CA VAL A 247 0.20 3.76 -21.09
C VAL A 247 1.34 4.54 -20.42
N VAL A 248 1.05 5.72 -19.86
CA VAL A 248 2.06 6.53 -19.16
C VAL A 248 2.60 5.80 -17.93
N VAL A 249 1.73 5.21 -17.11
CA VAL A 249 2.14 4.47 -15.90
C VAL A 249 2.97 3.24 -16.26
N ARG A 250 2.50 2.40 -17.19
CA ARG A 250 3.21 1.19 -17.63
C ARG A 250 4.55 1.52 -18.27
N LEU A 251 4.57 2.49 -19.20
CA LEU A 251 5.79 2.94 -19.84
C LEU A 251 6.78 3.51 -18.82
N GLY A 252 6.29 4.33 -17.87
CA GLY A 252 7.09 4.85 -16.78
C GLY A 252 7.77 3.75 -15.96
N ALA A 253 7.02 2.73 -15.56
CA ALA A 253 7.57 1.58 -14.83
C ALA A 253 8.63 0.82 -15.63
N CYS A 254 8.35 0.54 -16.92
CA CYS A 254 9.30 -0.13 -17.80
C CYS A 254 10.57 0.69 -18.03
N LEU A 255 10.45 2.00 -18.24
CA LEU A 255 11.61 2.90 -18.42
C LEU A 255 12.47 2.96 -17.17
N VAL A 256 11.86 3.04 -15.98
CA VAL A 256 12.60 3.04 -14.72
C VAL A 256 13.28 1.68 -14.48
N ALA A 257 12.62 0.57 -14.81
CA ALA A 257 13.23 -0.75 -14.73
C ALA A 257 14.44 -0.89 -15.65
N VAL A 258 14.36 -0.38 -16.88
CA VAL A 258 15.49 -0.30 -17.82
C VAL A 258 16.59 0.63 -17.28
N ALA A 259 16.24 1.76 -16.67
CA ALA A 259 17.22 2.65 -16.04
C ALA A 259 17.96 1.97 -14.88
N ILE A 260 17.27 1.21 -14.03
CA ILE A 260 17.89 0.42 -12.97
C ILE A 260 18.79 -0.66 -13.58
N ALA A 261 18.31 -1.42 -14.58
CA ALA A 261 19.10 -2.47 -15.22
C ALA A 261 20.38 -1.94 -15.88
N THR A 262 20.29 -0.80 -16.57
CA THR A 262 21.46 -0.12 -17.16
C THR A 262 22.42 0.39 -16.09
N GLN A 263 21.93 0.90 -14.96
CA GLN A 263 22.78 1.29 -13.83
C GLN A 263 23.44 0.09 -13.14
N LEU A 264 22.75 -1.04 -13.00
CA LEU A 264 23.32 -2.31 -12.52
C LEU A 264 24.47 -2.74 -13.43
N PHE A 265 24.26 -2.71 -14.75
CA PHE A 265 25.28 -3.06 -15.73
C PHE A 265 26.47 -2.08 -15.71
N ALA A 266 26.21 -0.76 -15.69
CA ALA A 266 27.24 0.27 -15.61
C ALA A 266 28.12 0.14 -14.35
N SER A 267 27.55 -0.37 -13.25
CA SER A 267 28.28 -0.61 -12.00
C SER A 267 29.42 -1.62 -12.16
N LEU A 268 29.32 -2.57 -13.10
CA LEU A 268 30.36 -3.57 -13.37
C LEU A 268 31.65 -2.90 -13.88
N PHE A 269 31.53 -1.93 -14.79
CA PHE A 269 32.68 -1.18 -15.31
C PHE A 269 33.32 -0.28 -14.25
N LEU A 270 32.51 0.27 -13.34
CA LEU A 270 33.01 1.12 -12.25
C LEU A 270 33.85 0.35 -11.22
N PHE A 271 33.66 -0.97 -11.08
CA PHE A 271 34.54 -1.78 -10.25
C PHE A 271 35.95 -1.89 -10.84
N CYS A 272 36.04 -2.02 -12.17
CA CYS A 272 37.31 -2.17 -12.90
C CYS A 272 38.08 -0.86 -13.06
N ARG A 273 37.47 0.29 -12.79
CA ARG A 273 38.14 1.59 -12.88
C ARG A 273 39.31 1.68 -11.89
N SER A 274 40.53 1.82 -12.42
CA SER A 274 41.70 2.34 -11.70
C SER A 274 41.57 3.86 -11.57
N VAL A 275 42.07 4.42 -10.48
CA VAL A 275 42.21 5.87 -10.33
C VAL A 275 43.70 6.13 -10.36
N ASP A 276 44.14 6.85 -11.38
CA ASP A 276 45.56 6.98 -11.73
C ASP A 276 46.31 8.03 -10.88
N GLU A 277 45.66 8.64 -9.89
CA GLU A 277 46.29 9.65 -9.04
C GLU A 277 46.74 9.05 -7.70
N LEU A 278 47.98 8.53 -7.73
CA LEU A 278 48.78 8.28 -6.52
C LEU A 278 49.15 9.62 -5.87
N SER A 279 48.29 10.14 -5.00
CA SER A 279 48.73 11.01 -3.92
C SER A 279 48.46 10.34 -2.57
N VAL A 280 49.58 10.07 -1.91
CA VAL A 280 49.81 9.51 -0.58
C VAL A 280 48.66 9.77 0.42
N THR A 281 48.13 8.66 0.96
CA THR A 281 47.38 8.48 2.23
C THR A 281 45.89 8.86 2.41
N SER A 282 45.14 9.32 1.40
CA SER A 282 43.70 9.69 1.58
C SER A 282 42.69 9.13 0.56
N PRO A 283 42.99 9.02 -0.76
CA PRO A 283 41.96 8.69 -1.77
C PRO A 283 41.62 7.21 -1.85
N TYR A 284 42.59 6.33 -1.63
CA TYR A 284 42.43 4.88 -1.81
C TYR A 284 41.39 4.30 -0.84
N GLU A 285 41.40 4.72 0.43
CA GLU A 285 40.41 4.27 1.41
C GLU A 285 39.00 4.78 1.08
N GLN A 286 38.87 5.99 0.55
CA GLN A 286 37.59 6.56 0.14
C GLN A 286 37.01 5.80 -1.05
N ILE A 287 37.83 5.49 -2.06
CA ILE A 287 37.41 4.72 -3.25
C ILE A 287 37.06 3.28 -2.85
N ARG A 288 37.85 2.61 -2.02
CA ARG A 288 37.52 1.27 -1.48
C ARG A 288 36.18 1.30 -0.77
N ASN A 289 35.95 2.31 0.07
CA ASN A 289 34.67 2.50 0.75
C ASN A 289 33.51 2.76 -0.23
N ALA A 290 33.74 3.53 -1.30
CA ALA A 290 32.75 3.80 -2.35
C ALA A 290 32.40 2.54 -3.16
N LYS A 291 33.40 1.74 -3.56
CA LYS A 291 33.19 0.44 -4.24
C LYS A 291 32.42 -0.53 -3.35
N MET A 292 32.74 -0.62 -2.06
CA MET A 292 31.97 -1.45 -1.12
C MET A 292 30.53 -0.95 -0.94
N ARG A 293 30.29 0.37 -0.93
CA ARG A 293 28.93 0.93 -0.90
C ARG A 293 28.15 0.54 -2.15
N LEU A 294 28.76 0.67 -3.33
CA LEU A 294 28.13 0.30 -4.60
C LEU A 294 27.82 -1.20 -4.62
N PHE A 295 28.76 -2.06 -4.24
CA PHE A 295 28.55 -3.51 -4.20
C PHE A 295 27.36 -3.88 -3.30
N LEU A 296 27.30 -3.34 -2.09
CA LEU A 296 26.19 -3.64 -1.20
C LEU A 296 24.86 -3.02 -1.70
N LEU A 297 24.90 -1.86 -2.36
CA LEU A 297 23.74 -1.28 -3.02
C LEU A 297 23.24 -2.16 -4.17
N LEU A 298 24.12 -2.83 -4.92
CA LEU A 298 23.72 -3.81 -5.95
C LEU A 298 22.95 -4.98 -5.32
N LEU A 299 23.49 -5.58 -4.25
CA LEU A 299 22.83 -6.66 -3.54
C LEU A 299 21.47 -6.22 -2.99
N PHE A 300 21.42 -5.04 -2.37
CA PHE A 300 20.17 -4.43 -1.90
C PHE A 300 19.16 -4.31 -3.03
N THR A 301 19.58 -3.76 -4.17
CA THR A 301 18.72 -3.51 -5.33
C THR A 301 18.15 -4.81 -5.89
N VAL A 302 18.97 -5.85 -6.05
CA VAL A 302 18.53 -7.15 -6.55
C VAL A 302 17.49 -7.76 -5.63
N VAL A 303 17.75 -7.79 -4.31
CA VAL A 303 16.84 -8.38 -3.33
C VAL A 303 15.49 -7.66 -3.30
N VAL A 304 15.52 -6.32 -3.31
CA VAL A 304 14.32 -5.51 -3.14
C VAL A 304 13.50 -5.43 -4.43
N HIS A 305 14.15 -5.31 -5.60
CA HIS A 305 13.43 -5.22 -6.88
C HIS A 305 13.03 -6.57 -7.48
N LEU A 306 13.47 -7.69 -6.90
CA LEU A 306 12.86 -8.99 -7.21
C LEU A 306 11.34 -8.96 -6.94
N LEU A 307 10.91 -8.22 -5.92
CA LEU A 307 9.49 -8.03 -5.57
C LEU A 307 8.74 -7.07 -6.52
N SER A 308 9.47 -6.34 -7.36
CA SER A 308 8.89 -5.46 -8.38
C SER A 308 8.70 -6.20 -9.71
N ALA A 309 9.35 -7.37 -9.89
CA ALA A 309 9.33 -8.11 -11.14
C ALA A 309 7.92 -8.47 -11.65
N PRO A 310 6.94 -8.89 -10.81
CA PRO A 310 5.60 -9.19 -11.30
C PRO A 310 4.90 -7.97 -11.92
N TYR A 311 5.03 -6.79 -11.32
CA TYR A 311 4.48 -5.56 -11.89
C TYR A 311 5.12 -5.20 -13.23
N ILE A 312 6.46 -5.30 -13.31
CA ILE A 312 7.19 -4.99 -14.55
C ILE A 312 6.83 -5.98 -15.66
N ALA A 313 6.65 -7.27 -15.33
CA ALA A 313 6.20 -8.28 -16.28
C ALA A 313 4.78 -7.99 -16.79
N TRP A 314 3.83 -7.72 -15.88
CA TRP A 314 2.48 -7.34 -16.26
C TRP A 314 2.46 -6.06 -17.09
N ALA A 315 3.18 -5.01 -16.68
CA ALA A 315 3.23 -3.74 -17.37
C ALA A 315 3.82 -3.88 -18.78
N GLY A 316 4.91 -4.63 -18.93
CA GLY A 316 5.56 -4.88 -20.22
C GLY A 316 4.69 -5.69 -21.18
N ILE A 317 4.12 -6.81 -20.72
CA ILE A 317 3.24 -7.65 -21.56
C ILE A 317 1.98 -6.87 -21.96
N SER A 318 1.39 -6.13 -21.03
CA SER A 318 0.20 -5.32 -21.31
C SER A 318 0.50 -4.20 -22.30
N LEU A 319 1.65 -3.53 -22.18
CA LEU A 319 2.06 -2.48 -23.11
C LEU A 319 2.30 -3.02 -24.53
N VAL A 320 2.95 -4.19 -24.66
CA VAL A 320 3.12 -4.85 -25.97
C VAL A 320 1.76 -5.25 -26.54
N ARG A 321 0.86 -5.80 -25.73
CA ARG A 321 -0.52 -6.12 -26.15
C ARG A 321 -1.25 -4.88 -26.69
N ASP A 322 -1.19 -3.77 -25.96
CA ASP A 322 -1.87 -2.53 -26.34
C ASP A 322 -1.31 -1.99 -27.68
N VAL A 323 0.01 -2.05 -27.89
CA VAL A 323 0.67 -1.64 -29.15
C VAL A 323 0.29 -2.59 -30.29
N MET A 324 0.30 -3.89 -30.07
CA MET A 324 -0.09 -4.88 -31.08
C MET A 324 -1.55 -4.70 -31.48
N TRP A 325 -2.44 -4.46 -30.52
CA TRP A 325 -3.84 -4.18 -30.79
C TRP A 325 -4.02 -2.90 -31.62
N LEU A 326 -3.30 -1.82 -31.28
CA LEU A 326 -3.32 -0.56 -32.04
C LEU A 326 -2.86 -0.74 -33.50
N LEU A 327 -1.85 -1.59 -33.72
CA LEU A 327 -1.30 -1.89 -35.04
C LEU A 327 -2.04 -3.04 -35.76
N SER A 328 -3.13 -3.55 -35.20
CA SER A 328 -3.90 -4.70 -35.73
C SER A 328 -3.07 -5.98 -35.91
N PHE A 329 -2.05 -6.19 -35.07
CA PHE A 329 -1.29 -7.43 -35.00
C PHE A 329 -1.97 -8.47 -34.09
N ASP A 330 -1.71 -9.75 -34.38
CA ASP A 330 -2.29 -10.86 -33.61
C ASP A 330 -1.66 -10.98 -32.21
N THR A 331 -2.48 -10.83 -31.17
CA THR A 331 -2.07 -10.91 -29.77
C THR A 331 -2.01 -12.34 -29.20
N THR A 332 -2.41 -13.37 -29.96
CA THR A 332 -2.46 -14.78 -29.47
C THR A 332 -1.11 -15.33 -29.03
N SER A 333 -0.01 -14.82 -29.61
CA SER A 333 1.37 -15.21 -29.28
C SER A 333 1.87 -14.67 -27.94
N LEU A 334 1.16 -13.73 -27.32
CA LEU A 334 1.60 -13.11 -26.06
C LEU A 334 1.32 -14.02 -24.86
N PRO A 335 2.21 -14.06 -23.86
CA PRO A 335 2.03 -14.84 -22.63
C PRO A 335 1.04 -14.15 -21.68
N LEU A 336 -0.21 -13.96 -22.13
CA LEU A 336 -1.26 -13.23 -21.42
C LEU A 336 -1.59 -13.85 -20.04
N ARG A 337 -1.48 -15.17 -19.92
CA ARG A 337 -1.65 -15.87 -18.63
C ARG A 337 -0.62 -15.40 -17.59
N ILE A 338 0.63 -15.21 -17.99
CA ILE A 338 1.68 -14.73 -17.07
C ILE A 338 1.33 -13.32 -16.57
N ALA A 339 0.86 -12.44 -17.46
CA ALA A 339 0.44 -11.09 -17.07
C ALA A 339 -0.78 -11.10 -16.13
N ALA A 340 -1.76 -11.96 -16.39
CA ALA A 340 -2.95 -12.11 -15.55
C ALA A 340 -2.60 -12.57 -14.13
N GLU A 341 -1.63 -13.48 -13.98
CA GLU A 341 -1.17 -13.96 -12.66
C GLU A 341 -0.22 -12.95 -11.97
N ALA A 342 0.55 -12.19 -12.75
CA ALA A 342 1.57 -11.29 -12.23
C ALA A 342 1.02 -10.03 -11.53
N PHE A 343 -0.15 -9.52 -11.94
CA PHE A 343 -0.75 -8.33 -11.31
C PHE A 343 -1.28 -8.62 -9.89
N PRO A 344 -2.11 -9.65 -9.65
CA PRO A 344 -2.49 -10.03 -8.29
C PRO A 344 -1.27 -10.41 -7.44
N LEU A 345 -0.27 -11.08 -8.02
CA LEU A 345 0.97 -11.38 -7.32
C LEU A 345 1.69 -10.10 -6.86
N HIS A 346 1.74 -9.06 -7.70
CA HIS A 346 2.30 -7.77 -7.31
C HIS A 346 1.61 -7.17 -6.07
N LEU A 347 0.27 -7.22 -6.04
CA LEU A 347 -0.52 -6.74 -4.90
C LEU A 347 -0.28 -7.59 -3.64
N THR A 348 -0.18 -8.92 -3.78
CA THR A 348 0.21 -9.80 -2.66
C THR A 348 1.60 -9.45 -2.11
N LEU A 349 2.54 -9.08 -2.97
CA LEU A 349 3.88 -8.69 -2.56
C LEU A 349 3.93 -7.36 -1.79
N PHE A 350 2.87 -6.55 -1.80
CA PHE A 350 2.76 -5.38 -0.91
C PHE A 350 2.87 -5.78 0.57
N LEU A 351 2.39 -6.96 0.96
CA LEU A 351 2.43 -7.42 2.35
C LEU A 351 3.86 -7.71 2.84
N ILE A 352 4.74 -8.18 1.94
CA ILE A 352 6.09 -8.66 2.29
C ILE A 352 7.17 -7.60 1.98
N ARG A 353 6.95 -6.73 0.99
CA ARG A 353 7.88 -5.68 0.55
C ARG A 353 8.40 -4.80 1.69
N PRO A 354 7.56 -4.31 2.63
CA PRO A 354 8.00 -3.58 3.82
C PRO A 354 9.07 -4.32 4.61
N LEU A 355 8.81 -5.59 4.94
CA LEU A 355 9.73 -6.40 5.73
C LEU A 355 11.06 -6.63 4.99
N VAL A 356 10.99 -6.98 3.71
CA VAL A 356 12.18 -7.21 2.88
C VAL A 356 13.00 -5.93 2.77
N PHE A 357 12.37 -4.77 2.59
CA PHE A 357 13.07 -3.48 2.58
C PHE A 357 13.77 -3.19 3.91
N LEU A 358 13.09 -3.38 5.04
CA LEU A 358 13.64 -3.11 6.37
C LEU A 358 14.85 -4.01 6.68
N VAL A 359 14.72 -5.31 6.41
CA VAL A 359 15.79 -6.29 6.59
C VAL A 359 16.95 -6.00 5.64
N ALA A 360 16.68 -5.82 4.34
CA ALA A 360 17.69 -5.51 3.35
C ALA A 360 18.43 -4.20 3.67
N SER A 361 17.73 -3.19 4.20
CA SER A 361 18.34 -1.92 4.61
C SER A 361 19.37 -2.12 5.72
N LEU A 362 19.08 -2.95 6.72
CA LEU A 362 20.02 -3.24 7.81
C LEU A 362 21.26 -3.98 7.33
N PHE A 363 21.11 -4.96 6.43
CA PHE A 363 22.22 -5.82 6.00
C PHE A 363 23.03 -5.27 4.83
N PHE A 364 22.39 -4.56 3.90
CA PHE A 364 23.01 -4.15 2.63
C PHE A 364 23.22 -2.64 2.50
N LEU A 365 22.43 -1.78 3.14
CA LEU A 365 22.76 -0.34 3.09
C LEU A 365 23.94 -0.06 4.01
N ASN A 366 25.12 0.19 3.41
CA ASN A 366 26.39 0.32 4.10
C ASN A 366 26.37 1.22 5.37
N PRO A 367 25.77 2.43 5.38
CA PRO A 367 25.77 3.23 6.60
C PRO A 367 24.93 2.62 7.74
N PHE A 368 23.83 1.94 7.42
CA PHE A 368 23.01 1.21 8.39
C PHE A 368 23.72 -0.04 8.88
N ARG A 369 24.25 -0.86 7.96
CA ARG A 369 25.04 -2.07 8.27
C ARG A 369 26.19 -1.78 9.23
N ARG A 370 26.99 -0.73 8.96
CA ARG A 370 28.13 -0.37 9.81
C ARG A 370 27.70 0.01 11.23
N ARG A 371 26.59 0.72 11.37
CA ARG A 371 26.07 1.12 12.69
C ARG A 371 25.43 -0.05 13.42
N PHE A 372 24.66 -0.88 12.71
CA PHE A 372 24.07 -2.11 13.24
C PHE A 372 25.15 -3.05 13.80
N VAL A 373 26.19 -3.35 13.03
CA VAL A 373 27.30 -4.21 13.50
C VAL A 373 28.01 -3.61 14.72
N ARG A 374 28.20 -2.28 14.78
CA ARG A 374 28.80 -1.62 15.95
C ARG A 374 27.93 -1.66 17.21
N LEU A 375 26.60 -1.70 17.06
CA LEU A 375 25.69 -1.81 18.19
C LEU A 375 25.75 -3.20 18.83
N PHE A 376 25.80 -4.25 18.00
CA PHE A 376 25.73 -5.64 18.46
C PHE A 376 27.09 -6.34 18.61
N CYS A 377 28.19 -5.78 18.09
CA CYS A 377 29.53 -6.33 18.24
C CYS A 377 30.39 -5.45 19.18
N PRO A 378 30.63 -5.87 20.44
CA PRO A 378 31.47 -5.15 21.39
C PRO A 378 32.90 -4.91 20.89
N CYS A 379 33.44 -5.86 20.12
CA CYS A 379 34.78 -5.79 19.53
C CYS A 379 34.88 -4.64 18.50
N CYS A 380 33.79 -4.32 17.80
CA CYS A 380 33.74 -3.22 16.83
C CYS A 380 33.45 -1.85 17.46
N ARG A 381 33.18 -1.78 18.77
CA ARG A 381 32.90 -0.53 19.50
C ARG A 381 34.17 0.15 20.06
N ARG A 382 35.28 -0.59 20.16
CA ARG A 382 36.55 -0.17 20.77
C ARG A 382 37.61 0.40 19.79
N LYS A 383 37.28 0.55 18.51
CA LYS A 383 38.09 1.23 17.49
C LYS A 383 37.24 2.29 16.80
#